data_AF-A0A1F9Q340-F1
#
_entry.id   AF-A0A1F9Q340-F1
#
_cell.length_a   1.000
_cell.length_b   1.000
_cell.length_c   1.000
_cell.angle_alpha   90.00
_cell.angle_beta   90.00
_cell.angle_gamma   90.00
#
_symmetry.space_group_name_H-M   'P 1'
#
loop_
_entity.id
_entity.type
_entity.pdbx_description
1 polymer ?
#
loop_
_entity_poly.entity_id
_entity_poly.type
_entity_poly.pdbx_seq_one_letter_code
_entity_poly.pdbx_strand_id
1 'polypeptide(L)'
;MKQAGRLWSGCTVLTLFFLAVVGADAAPAAKGVSPADCFACHEEVKELHQGSKHGKLACETCHSGLAEHLQSEANKPLTNLELSVCGNCHQDQFASFYRVNWDAQARKEKGTPTGRSPFQDKLLAPHGFTKEHNEPRAHAFMVVDQLTVDRFAAGRFQFKDLFGYTRPGKTWDVLVDTEKTFPKDVSAAAGNPVCLQCKTSDLSLKWKYMGDKDTKAKWDRTSDVNALVKDVNNPMGCIMCHDPHAAKLRITRDALIDAVEREGGTRPYDADKGAATVKIQVVSFRDGFRKIGLLDKPNSTLQCGQCHVEYNCNGGFEPESGDKVTMADRRANHFPLKNALDLLAHYDQLKFRDFKHAVTGARLIKLQHPEMETYWGSVHDKAGVTCGDCHMPKEKNKAGKTFTSHQVVRPKDHVKASCVNCHAHKDSSVEEKLYQIQTVQNYTRGRMREAEVAIAKLIDTYAKAKEKGIAEETLAQARKQHEIAHVLWEWWTAENSDGWHNPKLAQDSLFTAIVEANKGSELLLTAMAPPAPAAAK
;
A
#
# COMPACT_ATOMS: atom_id res chain seq x y z
N MET A 1 47.81 45.75 25.94
CA MET A 1 47.97 47.22 25.92
C MET A 1 47.60 47.74 24.53
N LYS A 2 46.63 48.67 24.50
CA LYS A 2 46.31 49.70 23.48
C LYS A 2 46.00 49.23 22.04
N GLN A 3 44.74 49.17 21.61
CA GLN A 3 43.83 50.25 21.16
C GLN A 3 44.32 51.07 19.94
N ALA A 4 43.59 50.91 18.83
CA ALA A 4 42.93 51.95 18.01
C ALA A 4 42.15 51.20 16.91
N GLY A 5 40.85 51.36 16.63
CA GLY A 5 39.96 52.48 16.86
C GLY A 5 39.68 53.19 15.53
N ARG A 6 38.72 52.72 14.74
CA ARG A 6 38.05 53.53 13.71
C ARG A 6 36.62 53.02 13.46
N LEU A 7 35.67 53.86 13.85
CA LEU A 7 34.25 53.75 13.54
C LEU A 7 34.00 54.04 12.07
N TRP A 8 33.08 53.29 11.45
CA TRP A 8 32.23 53.86 10.42
C TRP A 8 30.80 53.32 10.58
N SER A 9 29.89 54.24 10.92
CA SER A 9 28.46 54.03 10.98
C SER A 9 27.93 53.74 9.58
N GLY A 10 27.54 52.49 9.34
CA GLY A 10 26.69 52.08 8.22
C GLY A 10 25.29 51.80 8.74
N CYS A 11 24.37 52.70 8.44
CA CYS A 11 22.96 52.60 8.79
C CYS A 11 22.30 51.49 7.95
N THR A 12 22.18 50.28 8.49
CA THR A 12 21.35 49.23 7.88
C THR A 12 19.92 49.40 8.38
N VAL A 13 19.11 50.04 7.56
CA VAL A 13 17.64 50.08 7.71
C VAL A 13 17.16 48.63 7.67
N LEU A 14 16.83 48.10 8.84
CA LEU A 14 16.15 46.82 8.99
C LEU A 14 14.69 47.04 8.59
N THR A 15 14.38 46.90 7.30
CA THR A 15 13.00 46.92 6.81
C THR A 15 12.33 45.65 7.29
N LEU A 16 11.74 45.71 8.48
CA LEU A 16 10.74 44.76 8.98
C LEU A 16 9.58 44.76 7.98
N PHE A 17 9.58 43.79 7.06
CA PHE A 17 8.36 43.39 6.38
C PHE A 17 7.45 42.73 7.42
N PHE A 18 6.69 43.56 8.13
CA PHE A 18 5.40 43.14 8.67
C PHE A 18 4.53 42.78 7.46
N LEU A 19 4.53 41.50 7.10
CA LEU A 19 3.38 40.93 6.42
C LEU A 19 2.22 41.06 7.40
N ALA A 20 1.47 42.15 7.27
CA ALA A 20 0.13 42.23 7.78
C ALA A 20 -0.60 41.02 7.21
N VAL A 21 -0.84 40.02 8.07
CA VAL A 21 -1.86 39.03 7.82
C VAL A 21 -3.14 39.85 7.73
N VAL A 22 -3.53 40.19 6.52
CA VAL A 22 -4.91 40.55 6.24
C VAL A 22 -5.67 39.31 6.63
N GLY A 23 -6.26 39.34 7.82
CA GLY A 23 -7.26 38.37 8.20
C GLY A 23 -8.26 38.37 7.06
N ALA A 24 -8.33 37.26 6.33
CA ALA A 24 -9.48 37.01 5.50
C ALA A 24 -10.65 37.05 6.47
N ASP A 25 -11.42 38.14 6.43
CA ASP A 25 -12.71 38.20 7.09
C ASP A 25 -13.43 36.92 6.67
N ALA A 26 -13.68 36.06 7.66
CA ALA A 26 -14.52 34.90 7.47
C ALA A 26 -15.81 35.43 6.85
N ALA A 27 -16.10 35.01 5.62
CA ALA A 27 -17.39 35.30 5.01
C ALA A 27 -18.46 34.92 6.04
N PRO A 28 -19.46 35.80 6.30
CA PRO A 28 -20.47 35.52 7.29
C PRO A 28 -21.12 34.18 6.95
N ALA A 29 -21.11 33.25 7.90
CA ALA A 29 -21.79 31.97 7.78
C ALA A 29 -23.23 32.25 7.35
N ALA A 30 -23.62 31.80 6.15
CA ALA A 30 -25.00 31.84 5.71
C ALA A 30 -25.86 31.17 6.79
N LYS A 31 -26.98 31.78 7.18
CA LYS A 31 -27.92 31.22 8.15
C LYS A 31 -28.28 29.80 7.69
N GLY A 32 -27.78 28.83 8.47
CA GLY A 32 -27.38 27.51 7.98
C GLY A 32 -28.54 26.53 7.77
N VAL A 33 -28.28 25.58 6.89
CA VAL A 33 -29.13 24.41 6.70
C VAL A 33 -29.13 23.62 8.01
N SER A 34 -30.30 23.29 8.56
CA SER A 34 -30.34 22.50 9.79
C SER A 34 -29.87 21.08 9.49
N PRO A 35 -29.05 20.45 10.34
CA PRO A 35 -28.76 19.02 10.22
C PRO A 35 -30.03 18.17 10.17
N ALA A 36 -31.12 18.60 10.83
CA ALA A 36 -32.41 17.92 10.78
C ALA A 36 -32.99 17.84 9.37
N ASP A 37 -32.81 18.89 8.56
CA ASP A 37 -33.27 18.91 7.16
C ASP A 37 -32.51 17.89 6.32
N CYS A 38 -31.19 17.78 6.54
CA CYS A 38 -30.35 16.76 5.88
C CYS A 38 -30.74 15.34 6.30
N PHE A 39 -31.01 15.14 7.60
CA PHE A 39 -31.32 13.83 8.17
C PHE A 39 -32.66 13.26 7.69
N ALA A 40 -33.58 14.09 7.19
CA ALA A 40 -34.83 13.62 6.60
C ALA A 40 -34.62 12.73 5.35
N CYS A 41 -33.49 12.90 4.64
CA CYS A 41 -33.16 12.13 3.44
C CYS A 41 -31.90 11.26 3.57
N HIS A 42 -31.11 11.44 4.64
CA HIS A 42 -29.82 10.79 4.85
C HIS A 42 -29.80 10.03 6.18
N GLU A 43 -30.65 9.01 6.29
CA GLU A 43 -30.81 8.24 7.54
C GLU A 43 -29.50 7.55 7.96
N GLU A 44 -28.73 6.98 7.03
CA GLU A 44 -27.44 6.36 7.40
C GLU A 44 -26.45 7.40 7.94
N VAL A 45 -26.47 8.64 7.43
CA VAL A 45 -25.61 9.72 7.95
C VAL A 45 -26.09 10.17 9.32
N LYS A 46 -27.40 10.26 9.53
CA LYS A 46 -28.02 10.59 10.82
C LYS A 46 -27.63 9.57 11.88
N GLU A 47 -27.74 8.27 11.59
CA GLU A 47 -27.34 7.18 12.49
C GLU A 47 -25.86 7.25 12.89
N LEU A 48 -25.00 7.71 11.97
CA LEU A 48 -23.57 7.88 12.23
C LEU A 48 -23.25 9.16 13.01
N HIS A 49 -23.93 10.26 12.70
CA HIS A 49 -23.61 11.59 13.23
C HIS A 49 -24.25 11.85 14.59
N GLN A 50 -25.54 11.51 14.75
CA GLN A 50 -26.27 11.78 15.98
C GLN A 50 -25.66 11.01 17.17
N GLY A 51 -25.39 11.72 18.26
CA GLY A 51 -24.77 11.15 19.45
C GLY A 51 -23.29 10.77 19.28
N SER A 52 -22.67 11.06 18.13
CA SER A 52 -21.26 10.79 17.87
C SER A 52 -20.34 11.88 18.45
N LYS A 53 -19.01 11.65 18.43
CA LYS A 53 -18.04 12.69 18.83
C LYS A 53 -18.01 13.87 17.86
N HIS A 54 -18.50 13.71 16.64
CA HIS A 54 -18.71 14.79 15.67
C HIS A 54 -20.18 15.28 15.63
N GLY A 55 -21.06 14.81 16.52
CA GLY A 55 -22.48 15.18 16.53
C GLY A 55 -22.77 16.67 16.72
N LYS A 56 -21.78 17.45 17.17
CA LYS A 56 -21.84 18.92 17.29
C LYS A 56 -21.21 19.67 16.11
N LEU A 57 -20.58 18.95 15.18
CA LEU A 57 -19.93 19.54 14.03
C LEU A 57 -20.97 19.85 12.95
N ALA A 58 -20.99 21.09 12.47
CA ALA A 58 -21.88 21.53 11.41
C ALA A 58 -21.52 20.84 10.08
N CYS A 59 -22.54 20.51 9.27
CA CYS A 59 -22.38 19.86 7.97
C CYS A 59 -21.51 20.71 7.02
N GLU A 60 -21.64 22.03 7.13
CA GLU A 60 -20.93 23.05 6.38
C GLU A 60 -19.41 23.01 6.57
N THR A 61 -18.92 22.34 7.62
CA THR A 61 -17.48 22.10 7.82
C THR A 61 -16.86 21.37 6.63
N CYS A 62 -17.61 20.43 6.05
CA CYS A 62 -17.14 19.56 4.96
C CYS A 62 -17.98 19.70 3.69
N HIS A 63 -19.19 20.26 3.77
CA HIS A 63 -20.10 20.34 2.63
C HIS A 63 -20.45 21.78 2.27
N SER A 64 -20.63 22.07 0.98
CA SER A 64 -21.12 23.36 0.50
C SER A 64 -22.16 23.20 -0.60
N GLY A 65 -22.90 24.26 -0.91
CA GLY A 65 -24.07 24.20 -1.81
C GLY A 65 -25.28 23.50 -1.19
N LEU A 66 -25.38 23.50 0.15
CA LEU A 66 -26.43 22.77 0.87
C LEU A 66 -27.83 23.36 0.62
N ALA A 67 -27.94 24.69 0.53
CA ALA A 67 -29.23 25.36 0.33
C ALA A 67 -29.82 25.02 -1.04
N GLU A 68 -28.99 25.00 -2.08
CA GLU A 68 -29.38 24.61 -3.44
C GLU A 68 -29.70 23.12 -3.53
N HIS A 69 -28.98 22.27 -2.78
CA HIS A 69 -29.25 20.84 -2.68
C HIS A 69 -30.60 20.54 -2.03
N LEU A 70 -30.97 21.26 -0.97
CA LEU A 70 -32.28 21.10 -0.32
C LEU A 70 -33.45 21.43 -1.25
N GLN A 71 -33.24 22.33 -2.22
CA GLN A 71 -34.27 22.69 -3.19
C GLN A 71 -34.42 21.62 -4.29
N SER A 72 -33.35 20.88 -4.61
CA SER A 72 -33.37 19.84 -5.62
C SER A 72 -32.21 18.86 -5.46
N GLU A 73 -32.52 17.56 -5.45
CA GLU A 73 -31.51 16.48 -5.43
C GLU A 73 -30.56 16.51 -6.64
N ALA A 74 -30.96 17.15 -7.75
CA ALA A 74 -30.12 17.31 -8.93
C ALA A 74 -28.89 18.19 -8.64
N ASN A 75 -29.01 19.13 -7.70
CA ASN A 75 -27.92 19.97 -7.23
C ASN A 75 -27.08 19.19 -6.22
N LYS A 76 -26.08 18.45 -6.69
CA LYS A 76 -25.20 17.68 -5.80
C LYS A 76 -24.35 18.63 -4.94
N PRO A 77 -24.34 18.47 -3.60
CA PRO A 77 -23.49 19.29 -2.75
C PRO A 77 -22.03 18.96 -3.02
N LEU A 78 -21.16 19.96 -2.83
CA LEU A 78 -19.73 19.73 -2.86
C LEU A 78 -19.31 19.13 -1.52
N THR A 79 -18.41 18.16 -1.55
CA THR A 79 -17.79 17.57 -0.36
C THR A 79 -16.29 17.83 -0.41
N ASN A 80 -15.78 18.55 0.58
CA ASN A 80 -14.37 18.83 0.74
C ASN A 80 -13.66 17.63 1.39
N LEU A 81 -12.80 16.96 0.63
CA LEU A 81 -12.03 15.79 1.06
C LEU A 81 -10.58 16.12 1.43
N GLU A 82 -10.23 17.41 1.47
CA GLU A 82 -8.87 17.88 1.79
C GLU A 82 -8.51 17.53 3.25
N LEU A 83 -7.30 17.02 3.47
CA LEU A 83 -6.82 16.65 4.80
C LEU A 83 -6.77 17.86 5.76
N SER A 84 -6.59 19.06 5.22
CA SER A 84 -6.53 20.31 5.99
C SER A 84 -7.85 20.63 6.71
N VAL A 85 -8.99 20.15 6.19
CA VAL A 85 -10.30 20.29 6.87
C VAL A 85 -10.25 19.60 8.24
N CYS A 86 -9.71 18.39 8.30
CA CYS A 86 -9.48 17.69 9.57
C CYS A 86 -8.41 18.40 10.40
N GLY A 87 -7.38 18.93 9.76
CA GLY A 87 -6.28 19.67 10.39
C GLY A 87 -6.73 20.90 11.19
N ASN A 88 -7.85 21.53 10.84
CA ASN A 88 -8.40 22.66 11.59
C ASN A 88 -8.68 22.33 13.07
N CYS A 89 -9.10 21.09 13.36
CA CYS A 89 -9.38 20.61 14.72
C CYS A 89 -8.36 19.58 15.23
N HIS A 90 -7.64 18.91 14.32
CA HIS A 90 -6.70 17.82 14.60
C HIS A 90 -5.27 18.17 14.13
N GLN A 91 -4.79 19.33 14.56
CA GLN A 91 -3.51 19.91 14.10
C GLN A 91 -2.31 18.96 14.32
N ASP A 92 -2.23 18.29 15.46
CA ASP A 92 -1.10 17.39 15.78
C ASP A 92 -1.07 16.15 14.87
N GLN A 93 -2.24 15.55 14.63
CA GLN A 93 -2.37 14.41 13.71
C GLN A 93 -2.08 14.83 12.27
N PHE A 94 -2.62 15.95 11.83
CA PHE A 94 -2.37 16.49 10.49
C PHE A 94 -0.88 16.82 10.27
N ALA A 95 -0.26 17.53 11.20
CA ALA A 95 1.15 17.90 11.10
C ALA A 95 2.08 16.68 11.14
N SER A 96 1.78 15.68 11.98
CA SER A 96 2.58 14.44 12.03
C SER A 96 2.43 13.59 10.76
N PHE A 97 1.25 13.52 10.14
CA PHE A 97 1.06 12.81 8.85
C PHE A 97 1.99 13.32 7.75
N TYR A 98 2.21 14.63 7.68
CA TYR A 98 3.10 15.25 6.70
C TYR A 98 4.57 15.30 7.12
N ARG A 99 4.94 14.75 8.29
CA ARG A 99 6.34 14.72 8.74
C ARG A 99 7.14 13.71 7.91
N VAL A 100 8.10 14.22 7.13
CA VAL A 100 8.96 13.39 6.27
C VAL A 100 10.02 12.67 7.11
N ASN A 101 10.17 11.36 6.89
CA ASN A 101 11.34 10.61 7.33
C ASN A 101 12.43 10.69 6.25
N TRP A 102 13.47 11.49 6.50
CA TRP A 102 14.54 11.73 5.53
C TRP A 102 15.47 10.53 5.32
N ASP A 103 15.47 9.55 6.22
CA ASP A 103 16.20 8.27 6.05
C ASP A 103 15.47 7.30 5.10
N ALA A 104 14.19 7.56 4.82
CA ALA A 104 13.41 6.85 3.81
C ALA A 104 13.50 7.59 2.47
N GLN A 105 14.63 7.42 1.79
CA GLN A 105 14.96 8.14 0.56
C GLN A 105 14.03 7.81 -0.61
N ALA A 106 13.79 8.81 -1.47
CA ALA A 106 13.03 8.64 -2.71
C ALA A 106 13.82 7.85 -3.76
N ARG A 107 13.11 7.19 -4.68
CA ARG A 107 13.68 6.48 -5.85
C ARG A 107 14.80 5.49 -5.53
N LYS A 108 14.71 4.83 -4.37
CA LYS A 108 15.67 3.79 -3.96
C LYS A 108 15.26 2.44 -4.57
N GLU A 109 15.82 2.13 -5.74
CA GLU A 109 15.51 0.91 -6.50
C GLU A 109 15.88 -0.37 -5.74
N LYS A 110 14.93 -1.32 -5.68
CA LYS A 110 15.09 -2.61 -5.00
C LYS A 110 15.95 -3.59 -5.79
N GLY A 111 15.95 -3.48 -7.12
CA GLY A 111 16.69 -4.32 -8.08
C GLY A 111 18.21 -4.17 -8.07
N THR A 112 18.77 -3.28 -7.22
CA THR A 112 20.22 -3.03 -7.16
C THR A 112 20.95 -4.04 -6.27
N PRO A 113 22.29 -4.22 -6.41
CA PRO A 113 23.06 -5.13 -5.54
C PRO A 113 22.93 -4.86 -4.03
N THR A 114 22.67 -3.60 -3.64
CA THR A 114 22.45 -3.19 -2.25
C THR A 114 20.98 -3.08 -1.87
N GLY A 115 20.08 -3.31 -2.83
CA GLY A 115 18.64 -3.25 -2.67
C GLY A 115 18.04 -4.54 -2.08
N ARG A 116 16.71 -4.56 -2.01
CA ARG A 116 15.96 -5.68 -1.43
C ARG A 116 15.83 -6.89 -2.36
N SER A 117 16.10 -6.77 -3.65
CA SER A 117 16.05 -7.88 -4.60
C SER A 117 17.06 -7.73 -5.74
N PRO A 118 18.36 -8.02 -5.51
CA PRO A 118 19.41 -7.87 -6.52
C PRO A 118 19.17 -8.63 -7.85
N PHE A 119 18.39 -9.71 -7.85
CA PHE A 119 18.09 -10.49 -9.05
C PHE A 119 16.69 -10.21 -9.64
N GLN A 120 15.99 -9.17 -9.17
CA GLN A 120 14.61 -8.84 -9.54
C GLN A 120 14.37 -8.86 -11.06
N ASP A 121 15.25 -8.24 -11.85
CA ASP A 121 15.05 -8.13 -13.29
C ASP A 121 15.04 -9.48 -14.00
N LYS A 122 15.89 -10.41 -13.55
CA LYS A 122 15.90 -11.78 -14.08
C LYS A 122 14.65 -12.53 -13.66
N LEU A 123 14.30 -12.47 -12.37
CA LEU A 123 13.27 -13.32 -11.78
C LEU A 123 11.84 -12.86 -12.09
N LEU A 124 11.67 -11.58 -12.39
CA LEU A 124 10.37 -11.00 -12.73
C LEU A 124 10.18 -10.77 -14.23
N ALA A 125 11.12 -11.15 -15.09
CA ALA A 125 11.01 -10.86 -16.53
C ALA A 125 9.75 -11.51 -17.15
N PRO A 126 8.93 -10.79 -17.95
CA PRO A 126 9.10 -9.40 -18.41
C PRO A 126 8.21 -8.39 -17.66
N HIS A 127 7.78 -8.70 -16.44
CA HIS A 127 6.81 -7.93 -15.68
C HIS A 127 7.21 -6.45 -15.55
N GLY A 128 6.23 -5.53 -15.54
CA GLY A 128 6.48 -4.09 -15.52
C GLY A 128 7.25 -3.58 -14.30
N PHE A 129 7.37 -4.39 -13.24
CA PHE A 129 8.18 -4.07 -12.06
C PHE A 129 9.69 -4.14 -12.34
N THR A 130 10.12 -4.74 -13.46
CA THR A 130 11.52 -4.69 -13.93
C THR A 130 11.91 -3.33 -14.52
N LYS A 131 10.96 -2.38 -14.64
CA LYS A 131 11.25 -1.03 -15.13
C LYS A 131 11.66 -0.08 -14.02
N GLU A 132 10.96 -0.12 -12.90
CA GLU A 132 11.31 0.60 -11.68
C GLU A 132 10.51 -0.01 -10.53
N HIS A 133 11.15 -0.36 -9.43
CA HIS A 133 10.53 -0.79 -8.18
C HIS A 133 11.28 -0.27 -6.96
N ASN A 134 10.90 0.93 -6.53
CA ASN A 134 11.50 1.56 -5.37
C ASN A 134 11.01 1.01 -4.02
N GLU A 135 11.87 1.10 -3.00
CA GLU A 135 11.48 0.99 -1.59
C GLU A 135 10.45 2.07 -1.21
N PRO A 136 9.54 1.79 -0.26
CA PRO A 136 8.55 2.77 0.18
C PRO A 136 9.17 3.89 1.02
N ARG A 137 8.53 5.07 0.93
CA ARG A 137 8.82 6.25 1.74
C ARG A 137 7.56 6.80 2.42
N ALA A 138 7.66 8.00 3.02
CA ALA A 138 6.57 8.60 3.79
C ALA A 138 5.25 8.68 3.00
N HIS A 139 4.14 8.39 3.69
CA HIS A 139 2.79 8.33 3.13
C HIS A 139 2.36 9.59 2.37
N ALA A 140 2.85 10.77 2.76
CA ALA A 140 2.56 12.02 2.09
C ALA A 140 2.93 12.03 0.59
N PHE A 141 3.80 11.11 0.14
CA PHE A 141 4.26 11.03 -1.25
C PHE A 141 3.56 9.94 -2.09
N MET A 142 2.66 9.15 -1.51
CA MET A 142 2.20 7.92 -2.15
C MET A 142 1.55 8.13 -3.53
N VAL A 143 0.85 9.24 -3.75
CA VAL A 143 0.27 9.56 -5.06
C VAL A 143 1.34 10.03 -6.03
N VAL A 144 2.19 10.98 -5.63
CA VAL A 144 3.19 11.53 -6.55
C VAL A 144 4.21 10.46 -6.97
N ASP A 145 4.56 9.54 -6.07
CA ASP A 145 5.39 8.38 -6.39
C ASP A 145 4.66 7.43 -7.33
N GLN A 146 3.38 7.15 -7.09
CA GLN A 146 2.60 6.29 -7.97
C GLN A 146 2.53 6.83 -9.39
N LEU A 147 2.39 8.14 -9.57
CA LEU A 147 2.25 8.75 -10.90
C LEU A 147 3.59 8.89 -11.62
N THR A 148 4.67 9.15 -10.88
CA THR A 148 6.00 9.44 -11.47
C THR A 148 6.90 8.22 -11.62
N VAL A 149 6.50 7.06 -11.08
CA VAL A 149 7.24 5.82 -11.26
C VAL A 149 7.14 5.34 -12.70
N ASP A 150 8.27 4.94 -13.29
CA ASP A 150 8.43 4.66 -14.71
C ASP A 150 7.58 3.47 -15.18
N ARG A 151 7.08 2.65 -14.24
CA ARG A 151 6.15 1.55 -14.54
C ARG A 151 4.66 1.91 -14.60
N PHE A 152 4.25 3.09 -14.14
CA PHE A 152 2.81 3.43 -14.03
C PHE A 152 2.24 4.02 -15.32
N ALA A 153 2.73 5.18 -15.74
CA ALA A 153 2.23 5.90 -16.91
C ALA A 153 3.32 6.18 -17.95
N ALA A 154 4.33 5.29 -18.03
CA ALA A 154 5.46 5.39 -18.95
C ALA A 154 6.11 6.79 -18.93
N GLY A 155 6.33 7.36 -17.74
CA GLY A 155 6.95 8.68 -17.60
C GLY A 155 6.07 9.89 -17.97
N ARG A 156 4.77 9.71 -18.25
CA ARG A 156 3.86 10.82 -18.59
C ARG A 156 3.82 11.93 -17.54
N PHE A 157 3.75 11.55 -16.27
CA PHE A 157 3.70 12.49 -15.16
C PHE A 157 5.09 12.67 -14.58
N GLN A 158 5.56 13.91 -14.51
CA GLN A 158 6.89 14.25 -14.02
C GLN A 158 6.81 15.34 -12.95
N PHE A 159 7.83 15.40 -12.10
CA PHE A 159 7.98 16.55 -11.19
C PHE A 159 8.26 17.82 -11.99
N LYS A 160 7.70 18.95 -11.56
CA LYS A 160 7.90 20.26 -12.19
C LYS A 160 9.35 20.76 -12.12
N ASP A 161 10.10 20.28 -11.12
CA ASP A 161 11.53 20.56 -10.97
C ASP A 161 12.24 19.39 -10.28
N LEU A 162 13.57 19.46 -10.28
CA LEU A 162 14.45 18.43 -9.74
C LEU A 162 14.13 18.11 -8.27
N PHE A 163 13.68 19.07 -7.46
CA PHE A 163 13.44 18.84 -6.03
C PHE A 163 11.98 18.53 -5.70
N GLY A 164 11.13 18.28 -6.71
CA GLY A 164 9.71 17.93 -6.48
C GLY A 164 9.52 16.72 -5.56
N TYR A 165 10.46 15.78 -5.55
CA TYR A 165 10.41 14.64 -4.65
C TYR A 165 10.57 15.01 -3.17
N THR A 166 10.99 16.22 -2.78
CA THR A 166 11.11 16.60 -1.35
C THR A 166 9.88 17.31 -0.81
N ARG A 167 8.93 17.69 -1.67
CA ARG A 167 7.79 18.54 -1.30
C ARG A 167 6.50 17.72 -1.19
N PRO A 168 6.02 17.42 0.02
CA PRO A 168 4.70 16.84 0.18
C PRO A 168 3.62 17.91 -0.06
N GLY A 169 2.39 17.49 -0.35
CA GLY A 169 1.28 18.41 -0.56
C GLY A 169 0.33 17.89 -1.63
N LYS A 170 -0.31 18.81 -2.36
CA LYS A 170 -1.20 18.44 -3.46
C LYS A 170 -0.38 17.96 -4.65
N THR A 171 -0.91 16.94 -5.30
CA THR A 171 -0.28 16.23 -6.43
C THR A 171 0.09 17.19 -7.55
N TRP A 172 -0.85 18.03 -7.99
CA TRP A 172 -0.66 18.94 -9.13
C TRP A 172 0.07 20.24 -8.78
N ASP A 173 0.38 20.48 -7.51
CA ASP A 173 1.28 21.56 -7.12
C ASP A 173 2.73 21.22 -7.51
N VAL A 174 3.09 19.93 -7.44
CA VAL A 174 4.46 19.44 -7.68
C VAL A 174 4.64 18.64 -8.97
N LEU A 175 3.56 18.12 -9.56
CA LEU A 175 3.60 17.35 -10.81
C LEU A 175 3.06 18.11 -12.01
N VAL A 176 3.49 17.70 -13.20
CA VAL A 176 2.99 18.12 -14.50
C VAL A 176 2.67 16.90 -15.36
N ASP A 177 1.57 16.95 -16.10
CA ASP A 177 1.28 16.03 -17.21
C ASP A 177 2.05 16.52 -18.44
N THR A 178 3.06 15.77 -18.87
CA THR A 178 3.86 16.15 -20.04
C THR A 178 3.22 15.73 -21.36
N GLU A 179 2.18 14.89 -21.31
CA GLU A 179 1.55 14.19 -22.44
C GLU A 179 2.51 13.34 -23.29
N LYS A 180 3.77 13.18 -22.85
CA LYS A 180 4.81 12.42 -23.53
C LYS A 180 5.10 11.15 -22.74
N THR A 181 5.40 10.06 -23.45
CA THR A 181 5.77 8.79 -22.82
C THR A 181 7.20 8.40 -23.15
N PHE A 182 7.88 7.78 -22.21
CA PHE A 182 9.17 7.14 -22.42
C PHE A 182 9.03 5.84 -23.24
N PRO A 183 10.12 5.39 -23.87
CA PRO A 183 10.16 4.12 -24.59
C PRO A 183 9.86 2.90 -23.69
N LYS A 184 9.36 1.81 -24.29
CA LYS A 184 8.94 0.58 -23.57
C LYS A 184 10.12 -0.24 -23.02
N ASP A 185 11.31 -0.03 -23.54
CA ASP A 185 12.55 -0.63 -23.03
C ASP A 185 12.92 -0.09 -21.65
N VAL A 186 12.61 1.16 -21.33
CA VAL A 186 12.93 1.80 -20.04
C VAL A 186 11.71 2.07 -19.15
N SER A 187 10.49 1.90 -19.66
CA SER A 187 9.27 2.25 -18.93
C SER A 187 8.09 1.30 -19.24
N ALA A 188 7.02 1.39 -18.45
CA ALA A 188 5.78 0.67 -18.68
C ALA A 188 4.54 1.52 -18.35
N ALA A 189 3.41 1.13 -18.93
CA ALA A 189 2.10 1.73 -18.68
C ALA A 189 1.20 0.73 -17.90
N ALA A 190 1.66 0.26 -16.74
CA ALA A 190 0.91 -0.72 -15.93
C ALA A 190 -0.18 -0.07 -15.06
N GLY A 191 -0.20 1.26 -14.99
CA GLY A 191 -1.17 2.02 -14.22
C GLY A 191 -2.61 1.82 -14.69
N ASN A 192 -3.52 1.70 -13.73
CA ASN A 192 -4.94 1.58 -13.97
C ASN A 192 -5.74 2.18 -12.78
N PRO A 193 -7.07 2.33 -12.90
CA PRO A 193 -7.89 2.94 -11.85
C PRO A 193 -7.83 2.26 -10.47
N VAL A 194 -7.68 0.94 -10.41
CA VAL A 194 -7.68 0.19 -9.14
C VAL A 194 -6.46 0.53 -8.30
N CYS A 195 -5.30 0.79 -8.94
CA CYS A 195 -4.07 1.20 -8.25
C CYS A 195 -4.30 2.38 -7.30
N LEU A 196 -5.16 3.33 -7.66
CA LEU A 196 -5.36 4.56 -6.90
C LEU A 196 -6.24 4.38 -5.66
N GLN A 197 -6.98 3.29 -5.55
CA GLN A 197 -7.80 2.98 -4.36
C GLN A 197 -6.93 2.76 -3.11
N CYS A 198 -5.65 2.44 -3.28
CA CYS A 198 -4.66 2.33 -2.19
C CYS A 198 -3.76 3.57 -2.07
N LYS A 199 -4.12 4.70 -2.70
CA LYS A 199 -3.26 5.90 -2.79
C LYS A 199 -3.96 7.19 -2.40
N THR A 200 -5.27 7.28 -2.62
CA THR A 200 -6.04 8.50 -2.37
C THR A 200 -7.45 8.19 -1.85
N SER A 201 -8.03 9.14 -1.14
CA SER A 201 -9.46 9.14 -0.80
C SER A 201 -10.32 10.03 -1.70
N ASP A 202 -9.73 10.78 -2.64
CA ASP A 202 -10.47 11.75 -3.48
C ASP A 202 -11.54 11.09 -4.36
N LEU A 203 -11.39 9.78 -4.61
CA LEU A 203 -12.29 8.99 -5.44
C LEU A 203 -13.48 8.40 -4.65
N SER A 204 -13.53 8.58 -3.33
CA SER A 204 -14.49 7.91 -2.42
C SER A 204 -15.97 8.09 -2.77
N LEU A 205 -16.32 9.20 -3.42
CA LEU A 205 -17.69 9.53 -3.84
C LEU A 205 -17.92 9.39 -5.35
N LYS A 206 -16.88 9.01 -6.10
CA LYS A 206 -16.85 8.94 -7.57
C LYS A 206 -16.66 7.51 -8.09
N TRP A 207 -16.36 6.58 -7.19
CA TRP A 207 -16.09 5.17 -7.43
C TRP A 207 -17.18 4.32 -6.80
N LYS A 208 -17.84 3.47 -7.59
CA LYS A 208 -18.77 2.48 -7.07
C LYS A 208 -18.00 1.35 -6.38
N TYR A 209 -18.61 0.70 -5.39
CA TYR A 209 -18.07 -0.49 -4.74
C TYR A 209 -17.51 -1.51 -5.75
N MET A 210 -16.28 -1.97 -5.50
CA MET A 210 -15.44 -2.80 -6.35
C MET A 210 -14.96 -2.15 -7.66
N GLY A 211 -15.43 -0.95 -7.99
CA GLY A 211 -15.19 -0.29 -9.27
C GLY A 211 -16.06 -0.82 -10.39
N ASP A 212 -17.24 -1.33 -10.05
CA ASP A 212 -18.18 -1.79 -11.06
C ASP A 212 -18.75 -0.62 -11.86
N LYS A 213 -19.03 -0.89 -13.15
CA LYS A 213 -19.61 0.09 -14.05
C LYS A 213 -21.00 0.51 -13.56
N ASP A 214 -21.21 1.82 -13.45
CA ASP A 214 -22.47 2.41 -13.02
C ASP A 214 -22.58 3.85 -13.51
N THR A 215 -23.76 4.24 -13.98
CA THR A 215 -24.06 5.61 -14.45
C THR A 215 -23.87 6.69 -13.38
N LYS A 216 -23.94 6.33 -12.09
CA LYS A 216 -23.73 7.23 -10.94
C LYS A 216 -22.24 7.37 -10.59
N ALA A 217 -21.38 6.47 -11.07
CA ALA A 217 -19.94 6.53 -10.87
C ALA A 217 -19.28 7.33 -12.00
N LYS A 218 -18.37 8.24 -11.65
CA LYS A 218 -17.54 8.93 -12.65
C LYS A 218 -16.43 8.02 -13.16
N TRP A 219 -15.93 7.16 -12.27
CA TRP A 219 -14.78 6.30 -12.50
C TRP A 219 -15.08 4.85 -12.10
N ASP A 220 -14.56 3.92 -12.88
CA ASP A 220 -14.65 2.48 -12.69
C ASP A 220 -13.32 1.79 -13.08
N ARG A 221 -13.20 0.47 -12.90
CA ARG A 221 -11.96 -0.26 -13.21
C ARG A 221 -11.48 -0.12 -14.66
N THR A 222 -12.39 0.16 -15.59
CA THR A 222 -12.16 0.24 -17.04
C THR A 222 -11.93 1.66 -17.54
N SER A 223 -11.99 2.66 -16.66
CA SER A 223 -11.78 4.06 -17.02
C SER A 223 -10.34 4.33 -17.49
N ASP A 224 -10.19 5.33 -18.37
CA ASP A 224 -8.86 5.85 -18.72
C ASP A 224 -8.20 6.43 -17.46
N VAL A 225 -7.15 5.76 -17.00
CA VAL A 225 -6.41 6.16 -15.80
C VAL A 225 -5.81 7.55 -15.94
N ASN A 226 -5.39 7.97 -17.14
CA ASN A 226 -4.79 9.29 -17.35
C ASN A 226 -5.83 10.41 -17.25
N ALA A 227 -7.08 10.14 -17.61
CA ALA A 227 -8.20 11.05 -17.36
C ALA A 227 -8.57 11.05 -15.87
N LEU A 228 -8.59 9.87 -15.24
CA LEU A 228 -8.96 9.71 -13.83
C LEU A 228 -7.99 10.41 -12.88
N VAL A 229 -6.69 10.32 -13.09
CA VAL A 229 -5.70 10.92 -12.18
C VAL A 229 -5.87 12.44 -12.06
N LYS A 230 -6.46 13.12 -13.05
CA LYS A 230 -6.77 14.56 -12.98
C LYS A 230 -7.75 14.90 -11.84
N ASP A 231 -8.52 13.92 -11.37
CA ASP A 231 -9.39 14.04 -10.19
C ASP A 231 -8.68 13.68 -8.87
N VAL A 232 -7.41 13.29 -8.91
CA VAL A 232 -6.60 12.91 -7.74
C VAL A 232 -5.66 14.06 -7.38
N ASN A 233 -5.88 14.64 -6.22
CA ASN A 233 -5.17 15.81 -5.72
C ASN A 233 -4.39 15.48 -4.44
N ASN A 234 -4.92 14.60 -3.61
CA ASN A 234 -4.41 14.33 -2.26
C ASN A 234 -3.95 12.87 -2.11
N PRO A 235 -2.96 12.59 -1.24
CA PRO A 235 -2.69 11.23 -0.78
C PRO A 235 -3.87 10.68 0.03
N MET A 236 -3.73 9.48 0.59
CA MET A 236 -4.75 8.92 1.47
C MET A 236 -5.20 9.94 2.52
N GLY A 237 -6.51 10.20 2.60
CA GLY A 237 -7.05 11.15 3.55
C GLY A 237 -7.30 10.53 4.92
N CYS A 238 -7.47 11.39 5.92
CA CYS A 238 -7.87 11.00 7.29
C CYS A 238 -9.12 10.12 7.27
N ILE A 239 -10.02 10.37 6.30
CA ILE A 239 -11.30 9.68 6.18
C ILE A 239 -11.20 8.20 5.76
N MET A 240 -10.03 7.72 5.31
CA MET A 240 -9.89 6.28 5.00
C MET A 240 -9.91 5.42 6.27
N CYS A 241 -9.46 5.98 7.39
CA CYS A 241 -9.37 5.29 8.68
C CYS A 241 -10.39 5.83 9.70
N HIS A 242 -10.87 7.07 9.53
CA HIS A 242 -11.82 7.71 10.43
C HIS A 242 -13.12 8.04 9.70
N ASP A 243 -14.27 7.63 10.24
CA ASP A 243 -15.54 8.07 9.70
C ASP A 243 -15.75 9.57 9.97
N PRO A 244 -15.99 10.41 8.94
CA PRO A 244 -16.11 11.85 9.13
C PRO A 244 -17.39 12.25 9.89
N HIS A 245 -18.43 11.40 9.90
CA HIS A 245 -19.70 11.67 10.58
C HIS A 245 -19.70 11.14 12.02
N ALA A 246 -19.17 9.93 12.23
CA ALA A 246 -19.18 9.25 13.52
C ALA A 246 -17.92 9.49 14.37
N ALA A 247 -16.82 9.93 13.75
CA ALA A 247 -15.47 9.92 14.31
C ALA A 247 -15.03 8.53 14.84
N LYS A 248 -15.63 7.47 14.29
CA LYS A 248 -15.29 6.08 14.59
C LYS A 248 -14.18 5.59 13.66
N LEU A 249 -13.46 4.56 14.10
CA LEU A 249 -12.48 3.90 13.25
C LEU A 249 -13.21 3.05 12.20
N ARG A 250 -12.72 3.10 10.97
CA ARG A 250 -13.33 2.38 9.84
C ARG A 250 -12.28 1.90 8.85
N ILE A 251 -12.76 1.06 7.93
CA ILE A 251 -12.16 0.81 6.62
C ILE A 251 -13.12 1.27 5.52
N THR A 252 -12.56 1.64 4.38
CA THR A 252 -13.27 2.13 3.18
C THR A 252 -12.84 1.42 1.91
N ARG A 253 -11.72 0.70 1.92
CA ARG A 253 -11.26 -0.10 0.78
C ARG A 253 -12.27 -1.20 0.49
N ASP A 254 -12.92 -1.08 -0.66
CA ASP A 254 -13.93 -2.00 -1.16
C ASP A 254 -13.45 -3.45 -1.23
N ALA A 255 -12.26 -3.74 -1.79
CA ALA A 255 -11.73 -5.10 -1.89
C ALA A 255 -11.43 -5.76 -0.54
N LEU A 256 -11.07 -4.97 0.48
CA LEU A 256 -10.91 -5.49 1.84
C LEU A 256 -12.26 -5.84 2.46
N ILE A 257 -13.27 -4.97 2.31
CA ILE A 257 -14.63 -5.24 2.77
C ILE A 257 -15.19 -6.48 2.07
N ASP A 258 -15.01 -6.56 0.74
CA ASP A 258 -15.45 -7.70 -0.09
C ASP A 258 -14.77 -9.00 0.34
N ALA A 259 -13.47 -8.96 0.63
CA ALA A 259 -12.75 -10.12 1.12
C ALA A 259 -13.19 -10.54 2.53
N VAL A 260 -13.40 -9.60 3.44
CA VAL A 260 -13.92 -9.89 4.79
C VAL A 260 -15.33 -10.50 4.70
N GLU A 261 -16.21 -9.96 3.86
CA GLU A 261 -17.54 -10.52 3.62
C GLU A 261 -17.45 -11.93 3.00
N ARG A 262 -16.61 -12.13 1.97
CA ARG A 262 -16.41 -13.42 1.29
C ARG A 262 -15.86 -14.50 2.22
N GLU A 263 -14.85 -14.18 3.00
CA GLU A 263 -14.22 -15.12 3.93
C GLU A 263 -15.08 -15.33 5.20
N GLY A 264 -16.03 -14.42 5.46
CA GLY A 264 -16.93 -14.45 6.60
C GLY A 264 -16.29 -13.93 7.90
N GLY A 265 -15.26 -13.10 7.80
CA GLY A 265 -14.57 -12.53 8.95
C GLY A 265 -13.24 -11.84 8.61
N THR A 266 -12.63 -11.23 9.62
CA THR A 266 -11.46 -10.35 9.47
C THR A 266 -10.13 -11.10 9.48
N ARG A 267 -10.14 -12.36 9.92
CA ARG A 267 -8.98 -13.26 9.90
C ARG A 267 -9.43 -14.67 9.54
N PRO A 268 -9.44 -15.04 8.24
CA PRO A 268 -10.04 -16.30 7.76
C PRO A 268 -9.46 -17.59 8.36
N TYR A 269 -8.24 -17.53 8.89
CA TYR A 269 -7.53 -18.70 9.42
C TYR A 269 -7.98 -19.10 10.82
N ASP A 270 -8.65 -18.21 11.55
CA ASP A 270 -9.13 -18.54 12.87
C ASP A 270 -10.40 -19.38 12.81
N ALA A 271 -10.58 -20.26 13.80
CA ALA A 271 -11.82 -21.00 13.96
C ALA A 271 -13.06 -20.09 14.09
N ASP A 272 -12.91 -18.90 14.70
CA ASP A 272 -13.98 -17.90 14.84
C ASP A 272 -13.94 -16.81 13.75
N LYS A 273 -13.10 -17.00 12.72
CA LYS A 273 -12.87 -16.07 11.62
C LYS A 273 -12.45 -14.65 12.05
N GLY A 274 -11.79 -14.53 13.20
CA GLY A 274 -11.33 -13.25 13.74
C GLY A 274 -12.40 -12.51 14.53
N ALA A 275 -13.54 -13.12 14.85
CA ALA A 275 -14.60 -12.51 15.66
C ALA A 275 -14.11 -12.06 17.05
N ALA A 276 -13.14 -12.76 17.65
CA ALA A 276 -12.48 -12.36 18.88
C ALA A 276 -11.54 -11.16 18.69
N THR A 277 -11.05 -10.92 17.47
CA THR A 277 -10.07 -9.86 17.17
C THR A 277 -10.68 -8.51 16.85
N VAL A 278 -11.69 -8.43 15.98
CA VAL A 278 -12.41 -7.20 15.60
C VAL A 278 -13.63 -7.57 14.76
N LYS A 279 -14.77 -6.91 15.00
CA LYS A 279 -15.97 -7.04 14.18
C LYS A 279 -16.14 -5.80 13.32
N ILE A 280 -16.58 -6.03 12.08
CA ILE A 280 -16.89 -4.96 11.15
C ILE A 280 -18.40 -4.85 10.99
N GLN A 281 -18.96 -3.69 11.26
CA GLN A 281 -20.31 -3.32 10.83
C GLN A 281 -20.22 -2.70 9.43
N VAL A 282 -20.69 -3.42 8.43
CA VAL A 282 -20.76 -2.88 7.06
C VAL A 282 -21.95 -1.93 6.96
N VAL A 283 -21.67 -0.68 6.59
CA VAL A 283 -22.69 0.32 6.28
C VAL A 283 -22.67 0.56 4.78
N SER A 284 -23.83 0.35 4.15
CA SER A 284 -24.04 0.60 2.73
C SER A 284 -24.70 1.95 2.54
N PHE A 285 -24.26 2.71 1.53
CA PHE A 285 -24.86 3.99 1.19
C PHE A 285 -25.39 3.98 -0.23
N ARG A 286 -26.50 4.68 -0.46
CA ARG A 286 -27.09 4.94 -1.79
C ARG A 286 -27.30 3.63 -2.56
N ASP A 287 -28.06 2.71 -1.97
CA ASP A 287 -28.42 1.42 -2.57
C ASP A 287 -27.22 0.57 -3.02
N GLY A 288 -26.19 0.45 -2.17
CA GLY A 288 -25.01 -0.35 -2.51
C GLY A 288 -23.98 0.36 -3.39
N PHE A 289 -24.15 1.66 -3.69
CA PHE A 289 -23.15 2.40 -4.47
C PHE A 289 -21.77 2.39 -3.80
N ARG A 290 -21.72 2.56 -2.48
CA ARG A 290 -20.48 2.43 -1.71
C ARG A 290 -20.75 1.77 -0.36
N LYS A 291 -19.72 1.13 0.18
CA LYS A 291 -19.73 0.55 1.52
C LYS A 291 -18.58 1.09 2.34
N ILE A 292 -18.74 1.12 3.66
CA ILE A 292 -17.66 1.23 4.64
C ILE A 292 -17.78 0.09 5.64
N GLY A 293 -16.68 -0.23 6.31
CA GLY A 293 -16.67 -1.13 7.45
C GLY A 293 -16.32 -0.38 8.73
N LEU A 294 -17.28 -0.14 9.62
CA LEU A 294 -17.02 0.44 10.93
C LEU A 294 -16.45 -0.62 11.86
N LEU A 295 -15.41 -0.27 12.59
CA LEU A 295 -14.77 -1.18 13.55
C LEU A 295 -15.43 -1.05 14.92
N ASP A 296 -15.77 -2.19 15.53
CA ASP A 296 -16.34 -2.22 16.88
C ASP A 296 -15.34 -1.80 17.97
N LYS A 297 -14.05 -2.04 17.72
CA LYS A 297 -12.92 -1.61 18.56
C LYS A 297 -11.70 -1.24 17.72
N PRO A 298 -10.71 -0.52 18.29
CA PRO A 298 -9.50 -0.16 17.57
C PRO A 298 -8.74 -1.39 17.07
N ASN A 299 -8.45 -1.41 15.77
CA ASN A 299 -7.63 -2.43 15.14
C ASN A 299 -6.89 -1.80 13.95
N SER A 300 -5.70 -1.28 14.18
CA SER A 300 -4.93 -0.66 13.09
C SER A 300 -4.43 -1.67 12.09
N THR A 301 -4.30 -2.96 12.44
CA THR A 301 -3.91 -4.01 11.50
C THR A 301 -4.87 -4.06 10.31
N LEU A 302 -6.17 -4.04 10.60
CA LEU A 302 -7.20 -3.97 9.56
C LEU A 302 -7.25 -2.61 8.84
N GLN A 303 -7.00 -1.50 9.54
CA GLN A 303 -6.94 -0.17 8.90
C GLN A 303 -5.76 -0.04 7.93
N CYS A 304 -4.59 -0.57 8.30
CA CYS A 304 -3.39 -0.64 7.46
C CYS A 304 -3.59 -1.64 6.32
N GLY A 305 -4.31 -2.74 6.57
CA GLY A 305 -4.69 -3.75 5.57
C GLY A 305 -5.61 -3.26 4.45
N GLN A 306 -6.05 -2.00 4.47
CA GLN A 306 -6.67 -1.37 3.31
C GLN A 306 -5.70 -1.25 2.12
N CYS A 307 -4.40 -1.20 2.41
CA CYS A 307 -3.34 -1.06 1.41
C CYS A 307 -2.24 -2.10 1.59
N HIS A 308 -1.82 -2.37 2.82
CA HIS A 308 -0.69 -3.24 3.16
C HIS A 308 -1.08 -4.72 3.17
N VAL A 309 -1.45 -5.20 1.97
CA VAL A 309 -1.88 -6.57 1.66
C VAL A 309 -1.30 -7.02 0.33
N GLU A 310 -1.39 -8.33 0.06
CA GLU A 310 -1.33 -8.89 -1.28
C GLU A 310 -2.62 -8.55 -2.06
N TYR A 311 -2.55 -8.32 -3.37
CA TYR A 311 -3.75 -8.02 -4.15
C TYR A 311 -3.57 -8.19 -5.65
N ASN A 312 -4.70 -8.44 -6.33
CA ASN A 312 -4.85 -8.04 -7.73
C ASN A 312 -5.31 -6.59 -7.79
N CYS A 313 -4.57 -5.75 -8.52
CA CYS A 313 -5.03 -4.45 -9.00
C CYS A 313 -4.87 -4.33 -10.51
N ASN A 314 -4.86 -5.45 -11.22
CA ASN A 314 -4.44 -5.53 -12.61
C ASN A 314 -5.19 -6.65 -13.33
N GLY A 315 -5.20 -6.57 -14.65
CA GLY A 315 -5.52 -7.71 -15.48
C GLY A 315 -4.43 -8.78 -15.41
N GLY A 316 -4.74 -9.95 -15.96
CA GLY A 316 -3.86 -11.10 -15.99
C GLY A 316 -4.35 -12.10 -17.03
N PHE A 317 -4.22 -13.39 -16.75
CA PHE A 317 -4.73 -14.46 -17.59
C PHE A 317 -5.14 -15.70 -16.80
N GLU A 318 -6.03 -16.47 -17.40
CA GLU A 318 -6.44 -17.80 -16.95
C GLU A 318 -5.32 -18.82 -17.22
N PRO A 319 -4.80 -19.54 -16.22
CA PRO A 319 -3.60 -20.37 -16.37
C PRO A 319 -3.77 -21.56 -17.32
N GLU A 320 -4.99 -22.07 -17.49
CA GLU A 320 -5.30 -23.25 -18.32
C GLU A 320 -5.78 -22.86 -19.73
N SER A 321 -6.74 -21.94 -19.85
CA SER A 321 -7.25 -21.52 -21.17
C SER A 321 -6.34 -20.49 -21.87
N GLY A 322 -5.56 -19.72 -21.10
CA GLY A 322 -4.79 -18.60 -21.62
C GLY A 322 -5.62 -17.34 -21.90
N ASP A 323 -6.92 -17.35 -21.56
CA ASP A 323 -7.81 -16.21 -21.76
C ASP A 323 -7.36 -15.01 -20.93
N LYS A 324 -7.52 -13.81 -21.48
CA LYS A 324 -7.18 -12.58 -20.79
C LYS A 324 -8.20 -12.27 -19.70
N VAL A 325 -7.72 -12.02 -18.49
CA VAL A 325 -8.50 -11.38 -17.43
C VAL A 325 -8.29 -9.88 -17.57
N THR A 326 -9.31 -9.16 -18.01
CA THR A 326 -9.22 -7.70 -18.23
C THR A 326 -9.63 -6.92 -16.98
N MET A 327 -9.42 -5.61 -16.97
CA MET A 327 -9.88 -4.74 -15.87
C MET A 327 -11.41 -4.76 -15.67
N ALA A 328 -12.19 -5.18 -16.67
CA ALA A 328 -13.63 -5.32 -16.52
C ALA A 328 -14.00 -6.47 -15.56
N ASP A 329 -13.16 -7.50 -15.47
CA ASP A 329 -13.33 -8.62 -14.54
C ASP A 329 -13.12 -8.14 -13.09
N ARG A 330 -13.96 -8.61 -12.16
CA ARG A 330 -13.82 -8.27 -10.73
C ARG A 330 -12.53 -8.81 -10.13
N ARG A 331 -11.94 -9.86 -10.70
CA ARG A 331 -10.62 -10.38 -10.28
C ARG A 331 -9.50 -9.35 -10.42
N ALA A 332 -9.68 -8.30 -11.22
CA ALA A 332 -8.73 -7.19 -11.31
C ALA A 332 -8.73 -6.24 -10.10
N ASN A 333 -9.63 -6.44 -9.13
CA ASN A 333 -9.66 -5.76 -7.84
C ASN A 333 -9.99 -6.78 -6.75
N HIS A 334 -8.98 -7.53 -6.28
CA HIS A 334 -9.20 -8.68 -5.41
C HIS A 334 -8.14 -8.76 -4.31
N PHE A 335 -8.58 -8.93 -3.06
CA PHE A 335 -7.70 -9.22 -1.92
C PHE A 335 -7.84 -10.71 -1.57
N PRO A 336 -6.76 -11.52 -1.62
CA PRO A 336 -6.84 -12.94 -1.33
C PRO A 336 -6.98 -13.23 0.16
N LEU A 337 -6.41 -12.39 1.04
CA LEU A 337 -6.31 -12.65 2.48
C LEU A 337 -5.70 -14.02 2.80
N LYS A 338 -4.72 -14.45 1.98
CA LYS A 338 -3.96 -15.70 2.10
C LYS A 338 -2.49 -15.42 2.41
N ASN A 339 -1.84 -16.24 3.23
CA ASN A 339 -0.44 -16.09 3.60
C ASN A 339 0.46 -16.74 2.52
N ALA A 340 1.77 -16.61 2.66
CA ALA A 340 2.76 -17.11 1.71
C ALA A 340 2.56 -18.57 1.29
N LEU A 341 2.17 -19.45 2.22
CA LEU A 341 2.08 -20.89 2.00
C LEU A 341 0.77 -21.28 1.30
N ASP A 342 -0.28 -20.47 1.44
CA ASP A 342 -1.62 -20.75 0.91
C ASP A 342 -1.91 -19.99 -0.40
N LEU A 343 -1.10 -18.99 -0.75
CA LEU A 343 -1.40 -18.04 -1.82
C LEU A 343 -1.48 -18.72 -3.20
N LEU A 344 -0.57 -19.64 -3.51
CA LEU A 344 -0.57 -20.34 -4.80
C LEU A 344 -1.86 -21.13 -5.01
N ALA A 345 -2.31 -21.86 -3.98
CA ALA A 345 -3.54 -22.65 -4.04
C ALA A 345 -4.78 -21.74 -4.23
N HIS A 346 -4.79 -20.57 -3.59
CA HIS A 346 -5.84 -19.59 -3.80
C HIS A 346 -5.90 -19.08 -5.26
N TYR A 347 -4.76 -18.73 -5.85
CA TYR A 347 -4.75 -18.27 -7.25
C TYR A 347 -4.99 -19.40 -8.26
N ASP A 348 -4.69 -20.65 -7.91
CA ASP A 348 -5.15 -21.83 -8.66
C ASP A 348 -6.69 -21.90 -8.68
N GLN A 349 -7.34 -21.70 -7.53
CA GLN A 349 -8.80 -21.70 -7.41
C GLN A 349 -9.45 -20.47 -8.09
N LEU A 350 -8.83 -19.30 -7.96
CA LEU A 350 -9.25 -18.06 -8.62
C LEU A 350 -9.04 -18.11 -10.15
N LYS A 351 -8.25 -19.08 -10.60
CA LYS A 351 -7.80 -19.28 -11.98
C LYS A 351 -7.23 -17.98 -12.56
N PHE A 352 -6.25 -17.43 -11.86
CA PHE A 352 -5.63 -16.17 -12.23
C PHE A 352 -4.12 -16.26 -12.10
N ARG A 353 -3.43 -15.65 -13.06
CA ARG A 353 -1.98 -15.41 -13.07
C ARG A 353 -1.68 -14.05 -13.68
N ASP A 354 -0.63 -13.41 -13.19
CA ASP A 354 -0.23 -12.07 -13.61
C ASP A 354 0.54 -12.11 -14.92
N PHE A 355 1.56 -12.96 -15.00
CA PHE A 355 2.44 -13.04 -16.16
C PHE A 355 3.04 -14.42 -16.39
N LYS A 356 3.51 -14.65 -17.62
CA LYS A 356 4.37 -15.80 -17.93
C LYS A 356 5.82 -15.35 -17.88
N HIS A 357 6.65 -16.06 -17.14
CA HIS A 357 8.08 -15.73 -17.09
C HIS A 357 8.71 -15.86 -18.47
N ALA A 358 9.48 -14.87 -18.90
CA ALA A 358 9.97 -14.75 -20.27
C ALA A 358 10.82 -15.95 -20.74
N VAL A 359 11.67 -16.49 -19.86
CA VAL A 359 12.54 -17.63 -20.17
C VAL A 359 11.84 -18.98 -19.99
N THR A 360 11.31 -19.22 -18.79
CA THR A 360 10.78 -20.55 -18.41
C THR A 360 9.35 -20.79 -18.90
N GLY A 361 8.57 -19.75 -19.18
CA GLY A 361 7.13 -19.86 -19.44
C GLY A 361 6.28 -20.21 -18.22
N ALA A 362 6.87 -20.25 -17.01
CA ALA A 362 6.13 -20.49 -15.76
C ALA A 362 5.06 -19.42 -15.57
N ARG A 363 3.88 -19.81 -15.05
CA ARG A 363 2.73 -18.92 -14.88
C ARG A 363 2.77 -18.33 -13.49
N LEU A 364 3.32 -17.13 -13.37
CA LEU A 364 3.69 -16.52 -12.10
C LEU A 364 2.59 -15.56 -11.60
N ILE A 365 2.52 -15.47 -10.27
CA ILE A 365 1.74 -14.48 -9.54
C ILE A 365 2.71 -13.35 -9.18
N LYS A 366 2.32 -12.09 -9.35
CA LYS A 366 3.15 -10.96 -8.93
C LYS A 366 2.72 -10.56 -7.53
N LEU A 367 3.62 -10.64 -6.55
CA LEU A 367 3.31 -10.33 -5.16
C LEU A 367 3.52 -8.85 -4.81
N GLN A 368 2.67 -8.30 -3.95
CA GLN A 368 2.79 -6.92 -3.44
C GLN A 368 2.58 -6.90 -1.92
N HIS A 369 3.51 -6.23 -1.24
CA HIS A 369 3.49 -5.83 0.18
C HIS A 369 2.42 -6.47 1.10
N PRO A 370 2.52 -7.79 1.39
CA PRO A 370 1.53 -8.54 2.15
C PRO A 370 1.76 -8.45 3.67
N GLU A 371 1.92 -7.24 4.21
CA GLU A 371 2.26 -7.09 5.64
C GLU A 371 1.16 -7.63 6.55
N MET A 372 -0.13 -7.37 6.24
CA MET A 372 -1.23 -7.82 7.09
C MET A 372 -1.30 -9.36 7.16
N GLU A 373 -1.24 -10.03 6.01
CA GLU A 373 -1.29 -11.50 5.94
C GLU A 373 -0.05 -12.14 6.54
N THR A 374 1.11 -11.49 6.43
CA THR A 374 2.35 -11.94 7.08
C THR A 374 2.27 -11.81 8.59
N TYR A 375 1.73 -10.68 9.07
CA TYR A 375 1.64 -10.37 10.50
C TYR A 375 0.76 -11.36 11.26
N TRP A 376 -0.31 -11.84 10.64
CA TRP A 376 -1.24 -12.79 11.27
C TRP A 376 -0.54 -14.08 11.72
N GLY A 377 -0.90 -14.54 12.91
CA GLY A 377 -0.33 -15.73 13.55
C GLY A 377 1.08 -15.52 14.16
N SER A 378 1.67 -14.33 14.00
CA SER A 378 2.93 -13.96 14.67
C SER A 378 2.79 -13.90 16.19
N VAL A 379 3.92 -13.84 16.89
CA VAL A 379 3.93 -13.70 18.36
C VAL A 379 3.25 -12.40 18.80
N HIS A 380 3.49 -11.29 18.08
CA HIS A 380 2.87 -10.00 18.39
C HIS A 380 1.36 -10.00 18.11
N ASP A 381 0.93 -10.59 16.99
CA ASP A 381 -0.50 -10.72 16.66
C ASP A 381 -1.24 -11.55 17.72
N LYS A 382 -0.66 -12.69 18.12
CA LYS A 382 -1.21 -13.54 19.20
C LYS A 382 -1.26 -12.83 20.55
N ALA A 383 -0.40 -11.85 20.77
CA ALA A 383 -0.40 -11.02 21.98
C ALA A 383 -1.38 -9.82 21.90
N GLY A 384 -2.10 -9.64 20.78
CA GLY A 384 -3.06 -8.56 20.59
C GLY A 384 -2.42 -7.21 20.25
N VAL A 385 -1.14 -7.18 19.87
CA VAL A 385 -0.49 -5.98 19.33
C VAL A 385 -1.08 -5.68 17.95
N THR A 386 -1.03 -4.43 17.52
CA THR A 386 -1.48 -3.98 16.21
C THR A 386 -0.43 -3.09 15.55
N CYS A 387 -0.53 -2.87 14.23
CA CYS A 387 0.46 -2.08 13.49
C CYS A 387 0.75 -0.70 14.11
N GLY A 388 -0.28 -0.02 14.63
CA GLY A 388 -0.19 1.31 15.21
C GLY A 388 0.60 1.35 16.52
N ASP A 389 0.66 0.25 17.26
CA ASP A 389 1.46 0.17 18.49
C ASP A 389 2.95 0.29 18.20
N CYS A 390 3.41 -0.22 17.05
CA CYS A 390 4.80 -0.10 16.61
C CYS A 390 5.04 1.11 15.71
N HIS A 391 4.14 1.38 14.76
CA HIS A 391 4.36 2.32 13.67
C HIS A 391 3.74 3.70 13.89
N MET A 392 2.84 3.86 14.87
CA MET A 392 2.17 5.13 15.16
C MET A 392 2.28 5.46 16.66
N PRO A 393 3.51 5.69 17.16
CA PRO A 393 3.74 5.87 18.59
C PRO A 393 2.99 7.09 19.14
N LYS A 394 2.68 7.05 20.43
CA LYS A 394 2.12 8.20 21.15
C LYS A 394 3.20 9.27 21.30
N GLU A 395 2.85 10.52 21.01
CA GLU A 395 3.70 11.70 21.18
C GLU A 395 3.01 12.71 22.12
N LYS A 396 3.79 13.63 22.69
CA LYS A 396 3.26 14.80 23.42
C LYS A 396 3.52 16.07 22.62
N ASN A 397 2.50 16.88 22.44
CA ASN A 397 2.65 18.18 21.78
C ASN A 397 3.28 19.22 22.74
N LYS A 398 3.50 20.45 22.24
CA LYS A 398 4.11 21.55 23.03
C LYS A 398 3.31 21.91 24.29
N ALA A 399 2.00 21.66 24.30
CA ALA A 399 1.12 21.89 25.44
C ALA A 399 1.06 20.69 26.41
N GLY A 400 1.86 19.64 26.18
CA GLY A 400 1.90 18.43 26.99
C GLY A 400 0.75 17.44 26.74
N LYS A 401 -0.16 17.72 25.80
CA LYS A 401 -1.26 16.82 25.42
C LYS A 401 -0.71 15.63 24.64
N THR A 402 -1.09 14.44 25.05
CA THR A 402 -0.72 13.20 24.34
C THR A 402 -1.63 12.98 23.13
N PHE A 403 -1.04 12.59 22.00
CA PHE A 403 -1.75 12.23 20.76
C PHE A 403 -1.09 11.01 20.09
N THR A 404 -1.82 10.34 19.19
CA THR A 404 -1.24 9.31 18.32
C THR A 404 -0.55 10.00 17.14
N SER A 405 0.76 9.81 16.99
CA SER A 405 1.47 10.30 15.82
C SER A 405 0.92 9.64 14.57
N HIS A 406 0.64 10.43 13.53
CA HIS A 406 0.27 9.94 12.21
C HIS A 406 1.47 9.93 11.26
N GLN A 407 2.66 10.23 11.77
CA GLN A 407 3.89 9.85 11.10
C GLN A 407 4.04 8.34 11.25
N VAL A 408 3.76 7.59 10.18
CA VAL A 408 4.01 6.15 10.16
C VAL A 408 5.52 5.94 10.13
N VAL A 409 6.08 5.50 11.27
CA VAL A 409 7.54 5.39 11.47
C VAL A 409 8.09 4.01 11.13
N ARG A 410 9.41 3.93 10.98
CA ARG A 410 10.15 2.67 11.01
C ARG A 410 10.50 2.35 12.48
N PRO A 411 9.97 1.28 13.10
CA PRO A 411 10.17 1.02 14.53
C PRO A 411 11.64 0.90 14.93
N LYS A 412 12.51 0.42 14.04
CA LYS A 412 13.97 0.33 14.26
C LYS A 412 14.64 1.69 14.49
N ASP A 413 14.04 2.77 13.98
CA ASP A 413 14.55 4.14 14.13
C ASP A 413 13.85 4.84 15.34
N HIS A 414 12.88 4.16 15.98
CA HIS A 414 12.02 4.67 17.06
C HIS A 414 11.84 3.67 18.20
N VAL A 415 12.82 2.78 18.43
CA VAL A 415 12.72 1.61 19.32
C VAL A 415 12.20 1.95 20.72
N LYS A 416 12.63 3.06 21.29
CA LYS A 416 12.16 3.50 22.62
C LYS A 416 10.65 3.69 22.65
N ALA A 417 10.07 4.31 21.63
CA ALA A 417 8.64 4.59 21.56
C ALA A 417 7.83 3.38 21.08
N SER A 418 8.40 2.57 20.19
CA SER A 418 7.72 1.44 19.52
C SER A 418 7.81 0.11 20.26
N CYS A 419 8.85 -0.11 21.08
CA CYS A 419 9.15 -1.44 21.66
C CYS A 419 9.22 -1.40 23.19
N VAL A 420 9.91 -0.41 23.75
CA VAL A 420 10.26 -0.42 25.19
C VAL A 420 9.04 -0.28 26.10
N ASN A 421 7.94 0.31 25.62
CA ASN A 421 6.69 0.40 26.39
C ASN A 421 6.12 -0.98 26.79
N CYS A 422 6.32 -2.00 25.96
CA CYS A 422 5.88 -3.38 26.24
C CYS A 422 7.03 -4.27 26.76
N HIS A 423 8.27 -3.92 26.41
CA HIS A 423 9.48 -4.67 26.78
C HIS A 423 10.32 -3.98 27.86
N ALA A 424 9.68 -3.34 28.84
CA ALA A 424 10.34 -2.55 29.90
C ALA A 424 11.02 -3.40 31.00
N HIS A 425 11.68 -4.50 30.63
CA HIS A 425 12.38 -5.36 31.57
C HIS A 425 13.77 -4.79 31.92
N LYS A 426 14.22 -5.03 33.15
CA LYS A 426 15.53 -4.57 33.70
C LYS A 426 16.75 -4.96 32.84
N ASP A 427 16.62 -6.02 32.04
CA ASP A 427 17.67 -6.55 31.16
C ASP A 427 17.48 -6.17 29.69
N SER A 428 16.50 -5.30 29.38
CA SER A 428 16.08 -5.03 28.00
C SER A 428 16.25 -3.57 27.57
N SER A 429 17.31 -3.32 26.80
CA SER A 429 17.70 -1.99 26.35
C SER A 429 17.22 -1.67 24.93
N VAL A 430 17.29 -0.39 24.54
CA VAL A 430 17.02 0.05 23.17
C VAL A 430 17.96 -0.65 22.17
N GLU A 431 19.22 -0.79 22.55
CA GLU A 431 20.27 -1.42 21.76
C GLU A 431 19.99 -2.92 21.59
N GLU A 432 19.55 -3.62 22.64
CA GLU A 432 19.19 -5.04 22.57
C GLU A 432 18.00 -5.26 21.63
N LYS A 433 16.95 -4.43 21.73
CA LYS A 433 15.77 -4.53 20.84
C LYS A 433 16.13 -4.23 19.39
N LEU A 434 16.95 -3.20 19.15
CA LEU A 434 17.45 -2.90 17.81
C LEU A 434 18.26 -4.08 17.25
N TYR A 435 19.13 -4.67 18.07
CA TYR A 435 19.93 -5.83 17.69
C TYR A 435 19.05 -7.04 17.33
N GLN A 436 17.98 -7.30 18.10
CA GLN A 436 17.02 -8.37 17.80
C GLN A 436 16.31 -8.13 16.46
N ILE A 437 15.84 -6.91 16.20
CA ILE A 437 15.22 -6.53 14.91
C ILE A 437 16.19 -6.80 13.77
N GLN A 438 17.39 -6.23 13.87
CA GLN A 438 18.39 -6.33 12.82
C GLN A 438 18.88 -7.78 12.61
N THR A 439 18.96 -8.59 13.66
CA THR A 439 19.33 -10.01 13.56
C THR A 439 18.35 -10.77 12.68
N VAL A 440 17.04 -10.61 12.92
CA VAL A 440 16.00 -11.22 12.11
C VAL A 440 16.07 -10.71 10.67
N GLN A 441 16.16 -9.39 10.48
CA GLN A 441 16.22 -8.79 9.15
C GLN A 441 17.46 -9.24 8.36
N ASN A 442 18.61 -9.38 9.00
CA ASN A 442 19.84 -9.87 8.39
C ASN A 442 19.69 -11.33 7.96
N TYR A 443 19.16 -12.18 8.84
CA TYR A 443 18.92 -13.59 8.54
C TYR A 443 17.98 -13.76 7.34
N THR A 444 16.82 -13.09 7.38
CA THR A 444 15.82 -13.17 6.30
C THR A 444 16.38 -12.63 4.99
N ARG A 445 17.13 -11.51 5.01
CA ARG A 445 17.78 -10.98 3.80
C ARG A 445 18.78 -11.93 3.19
N GLY A 446 19.56 -12.66 4.00
CA GLY A 446 20.44 -13.73 3.53
C GLY A 446 19.66 -14.83 2.82
N ARG A 447 18.57 -15.31 3.43
CA ARG A 447 17.72 -16.36 2.83
C ARG A 447 16.99 -15.91 1.56
N MET A 448 16.57 -14.65 1.49
CA MET A 448 16.05 -14.08 0.25
C MET A 448 17.11 -14.12 -0.87
N ARG A 449 18.39 -13.86 -0.59
CA ARG A 449 19.44 -13.94 -1.62
C ARG A 449 19.70 -15.38 -2.07
N GLU A 450 19.71 -16.33 -1.14
CA GLU A 450 19.87 -17.74 -1.48
C GLU A 450 18.72 -18.25 -2.36
N ALA A 451 17.48 -17.86 -2.05
CA ALA A 451 16.31 -18.16 -2.88
C ALA A 451 16.44 -17.53 -4.28
N GLU A 452 16.89 -16.27 -4.37
CA GLU A 452 17.13 -15.62 -5.66
C GLU A 452 18.14 -16.37 -6.53
N VAL A 453 19.26 -16.79 -5.92
CA VAL A 453 20.30 -17.55 -6.62
C VAL A 453 19.77 -18.91 -7.08
N ALA A 454 19.00 -19.60 -6.24
CA ALA A 454 18.41 -20.89 -6.59
C ALA A 454 17.40 -20.77 -7.75
N ILE A 455 16.53 -19.75 -7.73
CA ILE A 455 15.56 -19.50 -8.81
C ILE A 455 16.29 -19.05 -10.09
N ALA A 456 17.30 -18.18 -9.98
CA ALA A 456 18.13 -17.78 -11.12
C ALA A 456 18.81 -18.99 -11.78
N LYS A 457 19.36 -19.91 -10.98
CA LYS A 457 19.94 -21.17 -11.46
C LYS A 457 18.90 -22.03 -12.17
N LEU A 458 17.68 -22.15 -11.63
CA LEU A 458 16.57 -22.85 -12.29
C LEU A 458 16.26 -22.23 -13.65
N ILE A 459 16.12 -20.91 -13.73
CA ILE A 459 15.85 -20.17 -14.98
C ILE A 459 16.93 -20.45 -16.02
N ASP A 460 18.21 -20.33 -15.64
CA ASP A 460 19.34 -20.54 -16.56
C ASP A 460 19.45 -22.01 -16.99
N THR A 461 19.17 -22.95 -16.09
CA THR A 461 19.15 -24.39 -16.39
C THR A 461 18.00 -24.73 -17.34
N TYR A 462 16.84 -24.11 -17.15
CA TYR A 462 15.68 -24.29 -18.03
C TYR A 462 15.98 -23.84 -19.46
N ALA A 463 16.64 -22.69 -19.64
CA ALA A 463 17.03 -22.21 -20.97
C ALA A 463 17.89 -23.26 -21.70
N LYS A 464 18.92 -23.79 -21.02
CA LYS A 464 19.80 -24.84 -21.57
C LYS A 464 19.06 -26.13 -21.88
N ALA A 465 18.14 -26.55 -21.00
CA ALA A 465 17.32 -27.75 -21.22
C ALA A 465 16.41 -27.60 -22.44
N LYS A 466 15.83 -26.42 -22.64
CA LYS A 466 15.01 -26.11 -23.81
C LYS A 466 15.85 -26.16 -25.10
N GLU A 467 17.06 -25.61 -25.10
CA GLU A 467 17.98 -25.66 -26.24
C GLU A 467 18.41 -27.09 -26.60
N LYS A 468 18.55 -27.96 -25.59
CA LYS A 468 18.85 -29.39 -25.79
C LYS A 468 17.65 -30.23 -26.21
N GLY A 469 16.46 -29.64 -26.36
CA GLY A 469 15.26 -30.37 -26.76
C GLY A 469 14.75 -31.34 -25.70
N ILE A 470 14.95 -31.05 -24.41
CA ILE A 470 14.35 -31.83 -23.33
C ILE A 470 12.82 -31.85 -23.47
N ALA A 471 12.22 -33.00 -23.18
CA ALA A 471 10.79 -33.24 -23.35
C ALA A 471 9.93 -32.22 -22.58
N GLU A 472 8.82 -31.81 -23.21
CA GLU A 472 7.89 -30.82 -22.65
C GLU A 472 7.32 -31.22 -21.30
N GLU A 473 7.13 -32.52 -21.03
CA GLU A 473 6.68 -33.03 -19.73
C GLU A 473 7.67 -32.65 -18.60
N THR A 474 8.96 -32.91 -18.82
CA THR A 474 10.04 -32.55 -17.88
C THR A 474 10.15 -31.03 -17.73
N LEU A 475 10.04 -30.29 -18.83
CA LEU A 475 10.01 -28.82 -18.78
C LEU A 475 8.79 -28.30 -18.00
N ALA A 476 7.62 -28.91 -18.15
CA ALA A 476 6.40 -28.54 -17.41
C ALA A 476 6.55 -28.80 -15.89
N GLN A 477 7.17 -29.92 -15.51
CA GLN A 477 7.49 -30.22 -14.11
C GLN A 477 8.44 -29.17 -13.51
N ALA A 478 9.50 -28.78 -14.24
CA ALA A 478 10.41 -27.73 -13.81
C ALA A 478 9.72 -26.35 -13.71
N ARG A 479 8.82 -26.03 -14.65
CA ARG A 479 7.96 -24.83 -14.59
C ARG A 479 7.12 -24.79 -13.34
N LYS A 480 6.51 -25.92 -12.94
CA LYS A 480 5.71 -25.96 -11.70
C LYS A 480 6.56 -25.68 -10.48
N GLN A 481 7.80 -26.18 -10.43
CA GLN A 481 8.73 -25.84 -9.35
C GLN A 481 9.08 -24.35 -9.33
N HIS A 482 9.21 -23.73 -10.51
CA HIS A 482 9.40 -22.29 -10.59
C HIS A 482 8.19 -21.52 -10.05
N GLU A 483 6.95 -21.91 -10.39
CA GLU A 483 5.74 -21.27 -9.84
C GLU A 483 5.71 -21.31 -8.31
N ILE A 484 6.05 -22.46 -7.72
CA ILE A 484 6.08 -22.66 -6.25
C ILE A 484 7.20 -21.81 -5.62
N ALA A 485 8.43 -21.95 -6.13
CA ALA A 485 9.58 -21.24 -5.59
C ALA A 485 9.41 -19.72 -5.67
N HIS A 486 8.81 -19.23 -6.76
CA HIS A 486 8.58 -17.81 -6.98
C HIS A 486 7.65 -17.21 -5.92
N VAL A 487 6.46 -17.79 -5.69
CA VAL A 487 5.49 -17.27 -4.71
C VAL A 487 6.11 -17.23 -3.32
N LEU A 488 6.82 -18.30 -2.94
CA LEU A 488 7.43 -18.44 -1.62
C LEU A 488 8.64 -17.53 -1.41
N TRP A 489 9.29 -17.07 -2.48
CA TRP A 489 10.39 -16.11 -2.43
C TRP A 489 9.90 -14.67 -2.52
N GLU A 490 9.15 -14.35 -3.58
CA GLU A 490 8.80 -12.97 -3.92
C GLU A 490 7.97 -12.34 -2.79
N TRP A 491 7.19 -13.15 -2.06
CA TRP A 491 6.46 -12.74 -0.85
C TRP A 491 7.33 -11.89 0.08
N TRP A 492 8.55 -12.34 0.34
CA TRP A 492 9.47 -11.68 1.30
C TRP A 492 10.18 -10.49 0.69
N THR A 493 10.41 -10.48 -0.62
CA THR A 493 10.91 -9.26 -1.28
C THR A 493 9.82 -8.20 -1.43
N ALA A 494 8.54 -8.60 -1.49
CA ALA A 494 7.39 -7.71 -1.55
C ALA A 494 7.04 -7.13 -0.17
N GLU A 495 7.03 -7.97 0.87
CA GLU A 495 6.78 -7.62 2.27
C GLU A 495 7.92 -6.78 2.85
N ASN A 496 7.60 -5.73 3.60
CA ASN A 496 8.55 -4.65 3.93
C ASN A 496 9.31 -4.79 5.25
N SER A 497 9.03 -5.81 6.05
CA SER A 497 9.64 -5.97 7.38
C SER A 497 10.97 -6.72 7.37
N ASP A 498 11.35 -7.28 6.21
CA ASP A 498 12.43 -8.25 6.09
C ASP A 498 12.25 -9.42 7.09
N GLY A 499 11.01 -9.92 7.19
CA GLY A 499 10.64 -11.05 8.04
C GLY A 499 10.38 -10.72 9.51
N TRP A 500 10.59 -9.48 9.96
CA TRP A 500 10.32 -9.10 11.35
C TRP A 500 8.88 -9.31 11.79
N HIS A 501 7.91 -9.10 10.89
CA HIS A 501 6.49 -9.30 11.21
C HIS A 501 6.15 -10.76 11.53
N ASN A 502 6.84 -11.73 10.91
CA ASN A 502 6.66 -13.16 11.21
C ASN A 502 7.91 -13.97 10.81
N PRO A 503 8.92 -14.04 11.71
CA PRO A 503 10.22 -14.63 11.37
C PRO A 503 10.15 -16.13 11.05
N LYS A 504 9.22 -16.85 11.70
CA LYS A 504 9.04 -18.29 11.46
C LYS A 504 8.46 -18.56 10.09
N LEU A 505 7.41 -17.82 9.70
CA LEU A 505 6.82 -17.93 8.37
C LEU A 505 7.84 -17.56 7.28
N ALA A 506 8.66 -16.53 7.53
CA ALA A 506 9.75 -16.14 6.64
C ALA A 506 10.75 -17.28 6.40
N GLN A 507 11.18 -17.92 7.49
CA GLN A 507 12.10 -19.06 7.41
C GLN A 507 11.49 -20.23 6.63
N ASP A 508 10.27 -20.63 6.97
CA ASP A 508 9.61 -21.79 6.35
C ASP A 508 9.40 -21.58 4.85
N SER A 509 8.89 -20.41 4.48
CA SER A 509 8.63 -20.06 3.09
C SER A 509 9.92 -20.00 2.27
N LEU A 510 10.95 -19.29 2.75
CA LEU A 510 12.20 -19.13 1.99
C LEU A 510 12.98 -20.45 1.88
N PHE A 511 12.93 -21.30 2.89
CA PHE A 511 13.58 -22.62 2.83
C PHE A 511 12.91 -23.49 1.77
N THR A 512 11.58 -23.56 1.78
CA THR A 512 10.84 -24.28 0.74
C THR A 512 11.07 -23.69 -0.65
N ALA A 513 11.17 -22.35 -0.78
CA ALA A 513 11.48 -21.72 -2.06
C ALA A 513 12.81 -22.22 -2.64
N ILE A 514 13.86 -22.28 -1.82
CA ILE A 514 15.19 -22.79 -2.22
C ILE A 514 15.11 -24.27 -2.61
N VAL A 515 14.43 -25.09 -1.81
CA VAL A 515 14.29 -26.54 -2.06
C VAL A 515 13.58 -26.80 -3.39
N GLU A 516 12.44 -26.15 -3.64
CA GLU A 516 11.68 -26.37 -4.88
C GLU A 516 12.43 -25.84 -6.11
N ALA A 517 13.12 -24.69 -6.00
CA ALA A 517 13.96 -24.19 -7.09
C ALA A 517 15.10 -25.17 -7.46
N ASN A 518 15.75 -25.76 -6.45
CA ASN A 518 16.80 -26.76 -6.66
C ASN A 518 16.25 -28.04 -7.26
N LYS A 519 15.10 -28.53 -6.79
CA LYS A 519 14.41 -29.70 -7.36
C LYS A 519 14.09 -29.51 -8.84
N GLY A 520 13.60 -28.32 -9.23
CA GLY A 520 13.39 -27.99 -10.63
C GLY A 520 14.68 -28.03 -11.45
N SER A 521 15.79 -27.56 -10.87
CA SER A 521 17.11 -27.56 -11.53
C SER A 521 17.66 -28.97 -11.68
N GLU A 522 17.59 -29.78 -10.63
CA GLU A 522 18.07 -31.17 -10.61
C GLU A 522 17.32 -32.05 -11.60
N LEU A 523 16.00 -31.86 -11.71
CA LEU A 523 15.15 -32.54 -12.69
C LEU A 523 15.62 -32.28 -14.13
N LEU A 524 15.94 -31.03 -14.45
CA LEU A 524 16.45 -30.65 -15.77
C LEU A 524 17.88 -31.14 -16.00
N LEU A 525 18.76 -31.03 -15.00
CA LEU A 525 20.14 -31.51 -15.08
C LEU A 525 20.19 -33.02 -15.32
N THR A 526 19.34 -33.78 -14.62
CA THR A 526 19.23 -35.24 -14.79
C THR A 526 18.76 -35.59 -16.20
N ALA A 527 17.74 -34.90 -16.71
CA ALA A 527 17.23 -35.14 -18.06
C ALA A 527 18.25 -34.78 -19.16
N MET A 528 19.14 -33.81 -18.89
CA MET A 528 20.21 -33.41 -19.80
C MET A 528 21.49 -34.28 -19.70
N ALA A 529 21.56 -35.19 -18.72
CA ALA A 529 22.73 -36.05 -18.53
C ALA A 529 22.87 -37.04 -19.69
N PRO A 530 24.09 -37.32 -20.16
CA PRO A 530 24.29 -38.37 -21.16
C PRO A 530 23.81 -39.72 -20.63
N PRO A 531 23.28 -40.61 -21.49
CA PRO A 531 22.91 -41.96 -21.07
C PRO A 531 24.12 -42.65 -20.43
N ALA A 532 23.87 -43.39 -19.34
CA ALA A 532 24.93 -44.10 -18.64
C ALA A 532 25.69 -45.02 -19.63
N PRO A 533 27.03 -45.08 -19.58
CA PRO A 533 27.78 -45.98 -20.44
C PRO A 533 27.27 -47.41 -20.23
N ALA A 534 27.01 -48.12 -21.34
CA ALA A 534 26.58 -49.50 -21.28
C ALA A 534 27.58 -50.31 -20.45
N ALA A 535 27.10 -51.07 -19.47
CA ALA A 535 27.95 -51.95 -18.67
C ALA A 535 28.77 -52.84 -19.62
N ALA A 536 30.10 -52.80 -19.49
CA ALA A 536 30.98 -53.69 -20.23
C ALA A 536 30.57 -55.12 -19.90
N LYS A 537 30.11 -55.86 -20.92
CA LYS A 537 29.76 -57.28 -20.81
C LYS A 537 31.00 -58.13 -20.69
#